data_AF-A0A8H3E9L2-F1
#
_entry.id   AF-A0A8H3E9L2-F1
#
_cell.length_a   1.000
_cell.length_b   1.000
_cell.length_c   1.000
_cell.angle_alpha   90.00
_cell.angle_beta   90.00
_cell.angle_gamma   90.00
#
_symmetry.space_group_name_H-M   'P 1'
#
loop_
_entity.id
_entity.type
_entity.pdbx_description
1 polymer ?
#
loop_
_entity_poly.entity_id
_entity_poly.type
_entity_poly.pdbx_seq_one_letter_code
_entity_poly.pdbx_strand_id
1 'polypeptide(L)'
;HLKLTTAGTTGSIVLRDLRLWHAGMPNKTDNPRVMLAQIHFAPWYMNQMRLEFPKEMQGMLQHPNLEIPTNLVDEPINYLGRAYGNAYDFGQIKMDKWEVD
;
A
#
# COMPACT_ATOMS: atom_id res chain seq x y z
N HIS A 1 27.49 10.13 10.06
CA HIS A 1 26.22 9.68 9.44
C HIS A 1 26.28 8.18 9.19
N LEU A 2 25.55 7.38 9.97
CA LEU A 2 25.43 5.93 9.78
C LEU A 2 24.38 5.67 8.69
N LYS A 3 24.72 4.91 7.64
CA LYS A 3 23.77 4.44 6.63
C LYS A 3 23.63 2.93 6.77
N LEU A 4 22.46 2.47 7.18
CA LEU A 4 22.12 1.05 7.19
C LEU A 4 21.35 0.72 5.91
N THR A 5 21.72 -0.38 5.25
CA THR A 5 21.03 -0.88 4.06
C THR A 5 20.33 -2.18 4.39
N THR A 6 19.05 -2.29 4.04
CA THR A 6 18.31 -3.54 4.20
C THR A 6 18.73 -4.53 3.12
N ALA A 7 19.27 -5.68 3.52
CA ALA A 7 19.46 -6.83 2.66
C ALA A 7 18.37 -7.85 2.97
N GLY A 8 17.65 -8.31 1.94
CA GLY A 8 16.63 -9.34 2.06
C GLY A 8 16.75 -10.34 0.92
N THR A 9 16.41 -11.59 1.18
CA THR A 9 16.27 -12.62 0.15
C THR A 9 14.84 -12.66 -0.35
N THR A 10 14.61 -13.23 -1.54
CA THR A 10 13.25 -13.49 -2.04
C THR A 10 12.45 -14.28 -0.99
N GLY A 11 11.23 -13.80 -0.70
CA GLY A 11 10.39 -14.34 0.36
C GLY A 11 10.49 -13.60 1.71
N SER A 12 11.47 -12.72 1.88
CA SER A 12 11.54 -11.84 3.05
C SER A 12 10.46 -10.75 3.00
N ILE A 13 9.88 -10.42 4.16
CA ILE A 13 8.97 -9.28 4.33
C ILE A 13 9.64 -8.23 5.21
N VAL A 14 9.58 -6.97 4.79
CA VAL A 14 10.06 -5.83 5.59
C VAL A 14 8.84 -5.08 6.12
N LEU A 15 8.70 -5.05 7.45
CA LEU A 15 7.71 -4.23 8.13
C LEU A 15 8.39 -2.96 8.65
N ARG A 16 7.81 -1.80 8.36
CA ARG A 16 8.32 -0.51 8.84
C ARG A 16 7.19 0.47 9.10
N ASP A 17 7.42 1.39 10.03
CA ASP A 17 6.56 2.57 10.19
C ASP A 17 6.62 3.40 8.89
N LEU A 18 5.46 3.93 8.46
CA LEU A 18 5.36 4.75 7.27
C LEU A 18 6.30 5.98 7.33
N ARG A 19 6.47 6.54 8.54
CA ARG A 19 7.28 7.74 8.84
C ARG A 19 8.77 7.46 8.92
N LEU A 20 9.19 6.19 8.84
CA LEU A 20 10.60 5.84 8.85
C LEU A 20 11.30 6.52 7.67
N TRP A 21 12.31 7.34 7.96
CA TRP A 21 13.12 7.95 6.92
C TRP A 21 13.90 6.88 6.17
N HIS A 22 13.75 6.87 4.85
CA HIS A 22 14.41 5.92 3.97
C HIS A 22 14.62 6.56 2.60
N ALA A 23 15.55 6.00 1.83
CA ALA A 23 15.81 6.44 0.46
C ALA A 23 16.15 5.23 -0.40
N GLY A 24 15.77 5.30 -1.68
CA GLY A 24 16.24 4.33 -2.67
C GLY A 24 17.75 4.45 -2.88
N MET A 25 18.44 3.32 -2.94
CA MET A 25 19.84 3.24 -3.34
C MET A 25 19.96 2.80 -4.81
N PRO A 26 20.96 3.31 -5.56
CA PRO A 26 21.20 2.90 -6.95
C PRO A 26 21.34 1.39 -7.10
N ASN A 27 20.69 0.81 -8.11
CA ASN A 27 20.90 -0.59 -8.49
C ASN A 27 22.09 -0.66 -9.45
N LYS A 28 23.15 -1.36 -9.04
CA LYS A 28 24.41 -1.49 -9.83
C LYS A 28 24.47 -2.77 -10.66
N THR A 29 23.34 -3.45 -10.84
CA THR A 29 23.24 -4.70 -11.60
C THR A 29 22.37 -4.47 -12.84
N ASP A 30 22.52 -5.33 -13.84
CA ASP A 30 21.70 -5.28 -15.06
C ASP A 30 20.29 -5.87 -14.88
N ASN A 31 20.01 -6.42 -13.69
CA ASN A 31 18.73 -7.03 -13.37
C ASN A 31 17.84 -6.02 -12.62
N PRO A 32 16.59 -5.78 -13.06
CA PRO A 32 15.65 -4.93 -12.33
C PRO A 32 15.40 -5.41 -10.90
N ARG A 33 15.43 -4.48 -9.93
CA ARG A 33 15.07 -4.74 -8.53
C ARG A 33 13.61 -4.35 -8.28
N VAL A 34 12.72 -5.33 -8.25
CA VAL A 34 11.28 -5.14 -8.01
C VAL A 34 10.95 -5.29 -6.54
N MET A 35 10.06 -4.43 -6.03
CA MET A 35 9.51 -4.50 -4.68
C MET A 35 7.99 -4.30 -4.75
N LEU A 36 7.24 -5.10 -4.01
CA LEU A 36 5.82 -4.85 -3.76
C LEU A 36 5.68 -4.13 -2.43
N ALA A 37 4.89 -3.05 -2.41
CA ALA A 37 4.64 -2.26 -1.22
C ALA A 37 3.16 -2.29 -0.86
N GLN A 38 2.88 -2.50 0.42
CA GLN A 38 1.55 -2.43 1.02
C GLN A 38 1.63 -1.55 2.26
N ILE A 39 0.60 -0.76 2.51
CA ILE A 39 0.52 0.12 3.69
C ILE A 39 -0.77 -0.19 4.43
N HIS A 40 -0.64 -0.54 5.71
CA HIS A 40 -1.77 -0.81 6.59
C HIS A 40 -2.00 0.42 7.48
N PHE A 41 -3.24 0.90 7.49
CA PHE A 41 -3.66 2.02 8.30
C PHE A 41 -4.58 1.53 9.41
N ALA A 42 -4.43 2.12 10.59
CA ALA A 42 -5.42 1.91 11.64
C ALA A 42 -6.77 2.50 11.18
N PRO A 43 -7.93 1.93 11.59
CA PRO A 43 -9.24 2.40 11.13
C PRO A 43 -9.49 3.90 11.36
N TRP A 44 -8.98 4.43 12.46
CA TRP A 44 -9.09 5.85 12.83
C TRP A 44 -8.16 6.78 12.04
N TYR A 45 -7.22 6.26 11.24
CA TYR A 45 -6.34 7.07 10.40
C TYR A 45 -7.07 7.58 9.14
N MET A 46 -8.31 7.15 8.89
CA MET A 46 -9.26 7.79 7.96
C MET A 46 -8.73 8.05 6.54
N ASN A 47 -7.85 7.17 6.07
CA ASN A 47 -7.29 7.23 4.72
C ASN A 47 -8.38 6.98 3.67
N GLN A 48 -8.43 7.85 2.66
CA GLN A 48 -9.41 7.80 1.57
C GLN A 48 -9.03 6.86 0.43
N MET A 49 -7.80 6.38 0.38
CA MET A 49 -7.32 5.55 -0.73
C MET A 49 -8.10 4.23 -0.81
N ARG A 50 -8.63 3.95 -2.00
CA ARG A 50 -9.29 2.68 -2.35
C ARG A 50 -8.60 2.07 -3.55
N LEU A 51 -8.50 0.75 -3.57
CA LEU A 51 -7.88 0.00 -4.66
C LEU A 51 -8.96 -0.59 -5.58
N GLU A 52 -8.79 -0.48 -6.89
CA GLU A 52 -9.68 -1.22 -7.80
C GLU A 52 -9.28 -2.69 -7.86
N PHE A 53 -10.28 -3.56 -7.78
CA PHE A 53 -10.13 -5.01 -7.98
C PHE A 53 -11.27 -5.55 -8.85
N PRO A 54 -11.04 -6.62 -9.61
CA PRO A 54 -12.12 -7.30 -10.33
C PRO A 54 -13.18 -7.82 -9.35
N LYS A 55 -14.46 -7.80 -9.72
CA LYS A 55 -15.56 -8.27 -8.85
C LYS A 55 -15.39 -9.71 -8.40
N GLU A 56 -14.80 -10.55 -9.24
CA GLU A 56 -14.53 -11.97 -8.97
C GLU A 56 -13.62 -12.16 -7.75
N MET A 57 -12.81 -11.15 -7.40
CA MET A 57 -11.91 -11.18 -6.26
C MET A 57 -12.61 -10.88 -4.93
N GLN A 58 -13.89 -10.51 -4.93
CA GLN A 58 -14.61 -10.09 -3.71
C GLN A 58 -14.52 -11.13 -2.58
N GLY A 59 -14.66 -12.42 -2.91
CA GLY A 59 -14.58 -13.49 -1.91
C GLY A 59 -13.21 -13.60 -1.23
N MET A 60 -12.13 -13.27 -1.95
CA MET A 60 -10.76 -13.26 -1.40
C MET A 60 -10.47 -11.99 -0.58
N LEU A 61 -11.13 -10.88 -0.91
CA LEU A 61 -10.91 -9.59 -0.25
C LEU A 61 -11.68 -9.45 1.07
N GLN A 62 -12.72 -10.27 1.29
CA GLN A 62 -13.46 -10.29 2.53
C GLN A 62 -12.68 -11.03 3.63
N HIS A 63 -12.30 -10.30 4.68
CA HIS A 63 -11.55 -10.85 5.81
C HIS A 63 -12.09 -10.30 7.14
N PRO A 64 -12.25 -11.12 8.20
CA PRO A 64 -12.85 -10.67 9.46
C PRO A 64 -12.01 -9.64 10.22
N ASN A 65 -10.69 -9.68 10.05
CA ASN A 65 -9.76 -8.85 10.83
C ASN A 65 -9.04 -7.79 9.99
N LEU A 66 -9.29 -7.71 8.69
CA LEU A 66 -8.59 -6.80 7.79
C LEU A 66 -9.58 -6.21 6.80
N GLU A 67 -9.73 -4.88 6.84
CA GLU A 67 -10.44 -4.15 5.81
C GLU A 67 -9.48 -3.85 4.65
N ILE A 68 -9.89 -4.21 3.43
CA ILE A 68 -9.22 -3.80 2.21
C ILE A 68 -10.16 -2.81 1.50
N PRO A 69 -9.92 -1.49 1.60
CA PRO A 69 -10.77 -0.49 0.95
C PRO A 69 -10.68 -0.66 -0.57
N THR A 70 -11.77 -1.11 -1.19
CA THR A 70 -11.77 -1.46 -2.61
C THR A 70 -12.94 -0.86 -3.38
N ASN A 71 -12.70 -0.61 -4.66
CA ASN A 71 -13.72 -0.33 -5.66
C ASN A 71 -13.77 -1.56 -6.58
N LEU A 72 -14.85 -2.33 -6.54
CA LEU A 72 -14.97 -3.51 -7.40
C LEU A 72 -15.42 -3.08 -8.81
N VAL A 73 -14.68 -3.50 -9.83
CA VAL A 73 -14.90 -3.10 -11.23
C VAL A 73 -15.06 -4.32 -12.14
N ASP A 74 -15.83 -4.17 -13.22
CA ASP A 74 -15.97 -5.20 -14.27
C ASP A 74 -14.91 -5.04 -15.38
N GLU A 75 -14.42 -3.81 -15.58
CA GLU A 75 -13.51 -3.46 -16.66
C GLU A 75 -12.05 -3.84 -16.35
N PRO A 76 -11.21 -4.04 -17.38
CA PRO A 76 -9.78 -4.27 -17.20
C PRO A 76 -9.10 -3.11 -16.45
N ILE A 77 -8.37 -3.44 -15.39
CA ILE A 77 -7.70 -2.45 -14.54
C ILE A 77 -6.40 -1.99 -15.21
N ASN A 78 -6.30 -0.69 -15.51
CA ASN A 78 -5.05 -0.08 -15.96
C ASN A 78 -4.13 0.22 -14.77
N TYR A 79 -3.42 -0.80 -14.28
CA TYR A 79 -2.53 -0.66 -13.13
C TYR A 79 -1.22 0.10 -13.44
N LEU A 80 -0.77 0.12 -14.71
CA LEU A 80 0.45 0.83 -15.13
C LEU A 80 0.22 2.33 -15.37
N GLY A 81 -0.99 2.73 -15.73
CA GLY A 81 -1.35 4.14 -15.98
C GLY A 81 -1.68 4.95 -14.74
N ARG A 82 -1.45 4.41 -13.53
CA ARG A 82 -1.76 5.11 -12.27
C ARG A 82 -0.66 6.08 -11.86
N ALA A 83 -1.03 7.00 -10.98
CA ALA A 83 -0.11 7.94 -10.37
C ALA A 83 0.99 7.21 -9.58
N TYR A 84 2.20 7.77 -9.56
CA TYR A 84 3.38 7.15 -8.94
C TYR A 84 4.09 8.10 -7.97
N GLY A 85 4.89 7.55 -7.06
CA GLY A 85 5.65 8.33 -6.09
C GLY A 85 4.75 9.05 -5.09
N ASN A 86 4.95 10.37 -4.94
CA ASN A 86 4.27 11.21 -3.95
C ASN A 86 2.89 11.72 -4.42
N ALA A 87 2.32 11.13 -5.48
CA ALA A 87 1.03 11.54 -6.02
C ALA A 87 -0.17 10.98 -5.23
N TYR A 88 0.07 10.17 -4.20
CA TYR A 88 -0.97 9.64 -3.33
C TYR A 88 -1.29 10.61 -2.20
N ASP A 89 -2.58 10.89 -2.01
CA ASP A 89 -3.07 11.68 -0.90
C ASP A 89 -3.25 10.80 0.34
N PHE A 90 -2.47 11.10 1.38
CA PHE A 90 -2.58 10.47 2.71
C PHE A 90 -3.40 11.31 3.68
N GLY A 91 -4.12 12.32 3.17
CA GLY A 91 -5.04 13.15 3.92
C GLY A 91 -6.11 12.33 4.62
N GLN A 92 -6.57 12.88 5.75
CA GLN A 92 -7.61 12.27 6.58
C GLN A 92 -8.91 13.02 6.35
N ILE A 93 -9.96 12.31 5.98
CA ILE A 93 -11.32 12.87 5.93
C ILE A 93 -12.14 12.22 7.02
N LYS A 94 -12.79 13.03 7.85
CA LYS A 94 -13.66 12.51 8.90
C LYS A 94 -14.73 11.61 8.28
N MET A 95 -14.71 10.33 8.63
CA MET A 95 -15.73 9.38 8.22
C MET A 95 -16.68 9.19 9.39
N ASP A 96 -17.99 9.31 9.16
CA ASP A 96 -19.03 9.12 10.20
C ASP A 96 -19.15 7.64 10.66
N LYS A 97 -18.24 6.77 10.24
CA LYS A 97 -18.24 5.32 10.51
C LYS A 97 -17.90 4.98 11.97
N TRP A 98 -17.42 5.93 12.76
CA TRP A 98 -17.03 5.72 14.16
C TRP A 98 -17.46 6.89 15.03
N GLU A 99 -18.63 6.80 15.67
CA GLU A 99 -18.86 7.49 16.93
C GLU A 99 -18.01 6.77 17.97
N VAL A 100 -16.95 7.43 18.40
CA VAL A 100 -16.15 6.97 19.55
C VAL A 100 -16.81 7.62 20.76
N ASP A 101 -17.47 6.83 21.60
CA ASP A 101 -17.88 7.26 22.94
C ASP A 101 -16.67 7.81 23.74
#